data_AF-A0A4S2H5F8-F1
#
_entry.id   AF-A0A4S2H5F8-F1
#
_cell.length_a   1.000
_cell.length_b   1.000
_cell.length_c   1.000
_cell.angle_alpha   90.00
_cell.angle_beta   90.00
_cell.angle_gamma   90.00
#
_symmetry.space_group_name_H-M   'P 1'
#
loop_
_entity.id
_entity.type
_entity.pdbx_description
1 polymer ?
#
loop_
_entity_poly.entity_id
_entity_poly.type
_entity_poly.pdbx_seq_one_letter_code
_entity_poly.pdbx_strand_id
1 'polypeptide(L)' 'MWPDASELVYDDGVKARVDHLYTRVKDVVTPMEWPQFAPVIDAILCLKEERGATILAHNYMTPEIFNCVGDITGDS' A
#
# COMPACT_ATOMS: atom_id res chain seq x y z
N MET A 1 20.64 0.27 -1.01
CA MET A 1 20.08 -1.00 -0.49
C MET A 1 18.75 -0.64 0.12
N TRP A 2 17.67 -1.32 -0.26
CA TRP A 2 16.34 -1.01 0.27
C TRP A 2 16.16 -1.64 1.65
N PRO A 3 15.37 -1.00 2.54
CA PRO A 3 15.15 -1.51 3.88
C PRO A 3 14.46 -2.87 3.85
N ASP A 4 14.70 -3.67 4.88
CA ASP A 4 13.91 -4.88 5.12
C ASP A 4 12.48 -4.49 5.50
N ALA A 5 11.51 -5.37 5.24
CA ALA A 5 10.10 -5.09 5.58
C ALA A 5 9.91 -4.83 7.08
N SER A 6 10.73 -5.43 7.94
CA SER A 6 10.71 -5.22 9.39
C SER A 6 11.22 -3.83 9.83
N GLU A 7 11.89 -3.09 8.95
CA GLU A 7 12.42 -1.75 9.22
C GLU A 7 11.42 -0.65 8.80
N LEU A 8 10.32 -1.00 8.14
CA LEU A 8 9.30 -0.05 7.72
C LEU A 8 8.41 0.36 8.90
N VAL A 9 8.33 1.66 9.17
CA VAL A 9 7.63 2.20 10.34
C VAL A 9 6.49 3.11 9.91
N TYR A 10 5.37 3.04 10.62
CA TYR A 10 4.23 3.94 10.44
C TYR A 10 4.45 5.23 11.24
N ASP A 11 5.29 6.11 10.70
CA ASP A 11 5.59 7.44 11.26
C ASP A 11 4.72 8.55 10.65
N ASP A 12 4.85 9.79 11.15
CA ASP A 12 4.08 10.94 10.67
C ASP A 12 4.27 11.22 9.17
N GLY A 13 5.44 10.88 8.61
CA GLY A 13 5.73 11.02 7.19
C GLY A 13 4.94 10.03 6.35
N VAL A 14 4.98 8.75 6.73
CA VAL A 14 4.18 7.69 6.10
C VAL A 14 2.69 8.02 6.21
N LYS A 15 2.22 8.44 7.39
CA LYS A 15 0.83 8.86 7.62
C LYS A 15 0.38 9.92 6.64
N ALA A 16 1.17 10.99 6.49
CA ALA A 16 0.87 12.07 5.55
C ALA A 16 0.79 11.59 4.09
N ARG A 17 1.61 10.58 3.71
CA ARG A 17 1.64 10.05 2.35
C ARG A 17 0.53 9.06 2.05
N VAL A 18 0.11 8.21 3.00
CA VAL A 18 -0.81 7.09 2.68
C VAL A 18 -2.14 7.08 3.41
N ASP A 19 -2.35 7.82 4.51
CA ASP A 19 -3.60 7.68 5.30
C ASP A 19 -4.87 8.02 4.51
N HIS A 20 -4.76 8.86 3.49
CA HIS A 20 -5.88 9.17 2.61
C HIS A 20 -6.37 7.93 1.81
N LEU A 21 -5.52 6.92 1.61
CA LEU A 21 -5.84 5.66 0.93
C LEU A 21 -6.69 4.72 1.79
N TYR A 22 -6.67 4.87 3.13
CA TYR A 22 -7.43 4.01 4.05
C TYR A 22 -8.92 3.99 3.73
N THR A 23 -9.48 5.09 3.22
CA THR A 23 -10.89 5.18 2.81
C THR A 23 -11.29 4.11 1.78
N ARG A 24 -10.34 3.60 0.99
CA ARG A 24 -10.58 2.56 -0.03
C ARG A 24 -10.73 1.15 0.57
N VAL A 25 -10.27 0.95 1.79
CA VAL A 25 -10.22 -0.37 2.45
C VAL A 25 -10.92 -0.41 3.81
N LYS A 26 -11.42 0.73 4.29
CA LYS A 26 -12.05 0.90 5.62
C LYS A 26 -13.20 -0.08 5.93
N ASP A 27 -13.82 -0.67 4.91
CA ASP A 27 -14.94 -1.60 5.07
C ASP A 27 -14.47 -3.02 5.43
N VAL A 28 -13.18 -3.32 5.20
CA VAL A 28 -12.58 -4.65 5.41
C VAL A 28 -11.27 -4.63 6.22
N VAL A 29 -10.61 -3.48 6.33
CA VAL A 29 -9.43 -3.24 7.16
C VAL A 29 -9.81 -2.28 8.28
N THR A 30 -9.52 -2.65 9.52
CA THR A 30 -9.79 -1.79 10.69
C THR A 30 -8.71 -0.71 10.88
N PRO A 31 -9.00 0.37 11.65
CA PRO A 31 -7.99 1.39 11.92
C PRO A 31 -6.78 0.88 12.70
N MET A 32 -6.93 -0.22 13.45
CA MET A 32 -5.84 -0.84 14.21
C MET A 32 -4.91 -1.69 13.31
N GLU A 33 -5.43 -2.25 12.22
CA GLU A 33 -4.66 -3.02 11.24
C GLU A 33 -3.94 -2.10 10.24
N TRP A 34 -4.51 -0.94 9.93
CA TRP A 34 -3.94 0.00 8.96
C TRP A 34 -2.44 0.34 9.18
N PRO A 35 -1.96 0.61 10.41
CA PRO A 35 -0.53 0.81 10.69
C PRO A 35 0.40 -0.34 10.27
N GLN A 36 -0.12 -1.56 10.12
CA GLN A 36 0.66 -2.72 9.67
C GLN A 36 0.86 -2.73 8.15
N PHE A 37 -0.10 -2.19 7.40
CA PHE A 37 -0.09 -2.17 5.93
C PHE A 37 0.49 -0.88 5.36
N ALA A 38 0.19 0.26 5.99
CA ALA A 38 0.54 1.59 5.50
C ALA A 38 2.04 1.77 5.16
N PRO A 39 3.01 1.32 5.99
CA PRO A 39 4.43 1.48 5.67
C PRO A 39 4.86 0.68 4.43
N VAL A 40 4.30 -0.52 4.25
CA VAL A 40 4.59 -1.37 3.09
C VAL A 40 3.99 -0.76 1.82
N ILE A 41 2.76 -0.25 1.89
CA ILE A 41 2.10 0.46 0.78
C ILE A 41 2.94 1.65 0.34
N ASP A 42 3.37 2.49 1.29
CA ASP A 42 4.21 3.67 1.03
C ASP A 42 5.52 3.27 0.34
N ALA A 43 6.22 2.27 0.88
CA ALA A 43 7.44 1.76 0.29
C ALA A 43 7.23 1.27 -1.16
N ILE A 44 6.16 0.51 -1.42
CA ILE A 44 5.87 0.03 -2.79
C ILE A 44 5.58 1.21 -3.73
N LEU A 45 4.82 2.22 -3.29
CA LEU A 45 4.51 3.39 -4.10
C LEU A 45 5.77 4.21 -4.43
N CYS A 46 6.66 4.44 -3.45
CA CYS A 46 7.94 5.09 -3.69
C CYS A 46 8.79 4.30 -4.70
N LEU A 47 8.89 2.98 -4.54
CA LEU A 47 9.66 2.13 -5.45
C LEU A 47 9.10 2.09 -6.86
N LYS A 48 7.78 2.08 -6.97
CA LYS A 48 7.07 2.14 -8.24
C LYS A 48 7.39 3.43 -8.98
N GLU A 49 7.38 4.58 -8.30
CA GLU A 49 7.77 5.87 -8.87
C GLU A 49 9.25 5.90 -9.26
N GLU A 50 10.15 5.49 -8.36
CA GLU A 50 11.60 5.43 -8.61
C GLU A 50 11.96 4.58 -9.83
N ARG A 51 11.17 3.54 -10.10
CA ARG A 51 11.41 2.60 -11.21
C ARG A 51 10.57 2.89 -12.46
N GLY A 52 9.65 3.84 -12.41
CA GLY A 52 8.67 4.05 -13.47
C GLY A 52 7.86 2.77 -13.78
N ALA A 53 7.52 2.01 -12.74
CA ALA A 53 6.83 0.74 -12.87
C ALA A 53 5.31 0.90 -12.91
N THR A 54 4.63 -0.07 -13.51
CA THR A 54 3.17 -0.22 -13.46
C THR A 54 2.85 -1.52 -12.73
N ILE A 55 1.89 -1.48 -11.79
CA ILE A 55 1.48 -2.63 -11.01
C ILE A 55 0.11 -3.12 -11.50
N LEU A 56 0.08 -4.35 -12.01
CA LEU A 56 -1.14 -5.07 -12.34
C LEU A 56 -1.59 -5.87 -11.10
N ALA A 57 -2.81 -5.61 -10.61
CA ALA A 57 -3.35 -6.28 -9.43
C ALA A 57 -4.61 -7.08 -9.76
N HIS A 58 -4.61 -8.37 -9.40
CA HIS A 58 -5.76 -9.25 -9.57
C HIS A 58 -6.67 -9.17 -8.34
N ASN A 59 -7.97 -9.33 -8.53
CA ASN A 59 -8.98 -9.26 -7.45
C ASN A 59 -8.85 -10.34 -6.34
N TYR A 60 -7.91 -11.27 -6.46
CA TYR A 60 -7.57 -12.28 -5.43
C TYR A 60 -6.42 -11.84 -4.52
N MET A 61 -5.81 -10.69 -4.78
CA MET A 61 -4.86 -10.08 -3.86
C MET A 61 -5.60 -9.55 -2.63
N THR A 62 -4.85 -9.34 -1.55
CA THR A 62 -5.38 -8.73 -0.34
C THR A 62 -5.92 -7.33 -0.64
N PRO A 63 -6.99 -6.87 0.05
CA PRO A 63 -7.68 -5.63 -0.30
C PRO A 63 -6.77 -4.40 -0.33
N GLU A 64 -5.78 -4.33 0.56
CA GLU A 64 -4.82 -3.24 0.64
C GLU A 64 -3.87 -3.21 -0.56
N ILE A 65 -3.46 -4.36 -1.09
CA ILE A 65 -2.64 -4.38 -2.31
C ILE A 65 -3.50 -4.04 -3.52
N PHE A 66 -4.68 -4.66 -3.63
CA PHE A 66 -5.57 -4.45 -4.78
C PHE A 66 -6.03 -2.99 -4.90
N ASN A 67 -6.46 -2.37 -3.79
CA ASN A 67 -7.08 -1.03 -3.82
C ASN A 67 -6.09 0.13 -3.61
N CYS A 68 -4.94 -0.10 -2.96
CA CYS A 68 -4.00 0.99 -2.65
C CYS A 68 -2.76 1.01 -3.55
N VAL A 69 -2.38 -0.13 -4.14
CA VAL A 69 -1.10 -0.26 -4.87
C VAL A 69 -1.28 -0.50 -6.38
N GLY A 70 -2.34 -1.22 -6.78
CA GLY A 70 -2.62 -1.53 -8.18
C GLY A 70 -2.92 -0.29 -9.04
N ASP A 71 -2.24 -0.17 -10.19
CA ASP A 71 -2.56 0.81 -11.23
C ASP A 71 -3.69 0.36 -12.13
N ILE A 72 -3.62 -0.92 -12.50
CA ILE A 72 -4.58 -1.59 -13.36
C ILE A 72 -5.06 -2.79 -12.58
N THR A 73 -6.35 -2.75 -12.26
CA THR A 73 -7.03 -3.78 -11.50
C THR A 73 -7.99 -4.54 -12.40
N GLY A 74 -8.09 -5.86 -12.25
CA GLY A 74 -9.02 -6.65 -13.04
C GLY A 74 -9.33 -8.01 -12.44
N ASP A 75 -10.36 -8.63 -13.02
CA ASP A 75 -10.77 -10.01 -12.82
C ASP A 75 -10.65 -10.77 -14.14
N SER A 76 -9.51 -11.44 -14.37
CA SER A 76 -9.15 -12.26 -15.55
C SER A 76 -8.50 -11.56 -16.75
#